data_AF-A0A2E0KAH4-F1
#
_entry.id   AF-A0A2E0KAH4-F1
#
_cell.length_a   1.000
_cell.length_b   1.000
_cell.length_c   1.000
_cell.angle_alpha   90.00
_cell.angle_beta   90.00
_cell.angle_gamma   90.00
#
_symmetry.space_group_name_H-M   'P 1'
#
loop_
_entity.id
_entity.type
_entity.pdbx_description
1 polymer ?
#
loop_
_entity_poly.entity_id
_entity_poly.type
_entity_poly.pdbx_seq_one_letter_code
_entity_poly.pdbx_strand_id
1 'polypeptide(L)'
;MVYRVPHAMVYACALKLLKQPLFQGVFKMRLLTTRRIVAALMDRYDIETKYGLAKLLSVSHKTARNWVDEGRTMDDNQAKKAAELLDLDYEYVLICLQLERSKKNPAAMRAWKKIADLWDGSKVALIALISAPAIASFVGSPTPFS
;
A
#
# COMPACT_ATOMS: atom_id res chain seq x y z
N MET A 1 25.93 22.82 24.12
CA MET A 1 24.69 22.19 24.62
C MET A 1 24.15 21.26 23.53
N VAL A 2 24.38 19.96 23.66
CA VAL A 2 23.94 18.94 22.69
C VAL A 2 22.71 18.26 23.29
N TYR A 3 21.54 18.47 22.70
CA TYR A 3 20.31 17.80 23.14
C TYR A 3 20.38 16.32 22.79
N ARG A 4 20.67 15.49 23.79
CA ARG A 4 20.58 14.02 23.70
C ARG A 4 19.10 13.64 23.77
N VAL A 5 18.46 13.46 22.62
CA VAL A 5 17.09 12.93 22.58
C VAL A 5 17.14 11.49 23.09
N PRO A 6 16.40 11.14 24.16
CA PRO A 6 16.45 9.80 24.72
C PRO A 6 15.89 8.78 23.72
N HIS A 7 16.66 7.71 23.48
CA HIS A 7 16.33 6.62 22.54
C HIS A 7 14.90 6.08 22.71
N ALA A 8 14.35 6.10 23.93
CA ALA A 8 12.99 5.66 24.23
C ALA A 8 11.90 6.48 23.50
N MET A 9 12.17 7.75 23.15
CA MET A 9 11.19 8.63 22.52
C MET A 9 11.07 8.39 21.01
N VAL A 10 12.15 7.92 20.36
CA VAL A 10 12.13 7.53 18.94
C VAL A 10 11.29 6.26 18.75
N TYR A 11 11.44 5.27 19.64
CA TYR A 11 10.65 4.04 19.59
C TYR A 11 9.16 4.27 19.89
N ALA A 12 8.82 5.18 20.81
CA ALA A 12 7.43 5.52 21.10
C ALA A 12 6.71 6.19 19.91
N CYS A 13 7.43 6.95 19.07
CA CYS A 13 6.89 7.55 17.86
C CYS A 13 6.70 6.50 16.75
N ALA A 14 7.67 5.60 16.56
CA ALA A 14 7.57 4.49 15.61
C ALA A 14 6.44 3.49 15.98
N LEU A 15 6.24 3.21 17.28
CA LEU A 15 5.15 2.35 17.74
C LEU A 15 3.76 3.01 17.61
N LYS A 16 3.67 4.34 17.67
CA LYS A 16 2.42 5.09 17.44
C LYS A 16 2.01 5.08 15.97
N LEU A 17 2.97 5.03 15.03
CA LEU A 17 2.68 4.90 13.60
C LEU A 17 2.19 3.48 13.22
N LEU A 18 2.62 2.45 13.95
CA LEU A 18 2.15 1.08 13.77
C LEU A 18 0.77 0.79 14.39
N LYS A 19 0.23 1.71 15.21
CA LYS A 19 -1.07 1.58 15.89
C LYS A 19 -2.18 2.42 15.24
N GLN A 20 -2.04 2.85 14.00
CA GLN A 20 -3.16 3.43 13.25
C GLN A 20 -4.18 2.30 12.93
N PRO A 21 -5.42 2.34 13.45
CA PRO A 21 -6.41 1.29 13.27
C PRO A 21 -7.05 1.28 11.86
N LEU A 22 -6.41 1.89 10.86
CA LEU A 22 -6.87 1.89 9.47
C LEU A 22 -6.33 0.73 8.62
N PHE A 23 -5.41 -0.10 9.15
CA PHE A 23 -4.69 -1.09 8.34
C PHE A 23 -4.96 -2.57 8.67
N GLN A 24 -5.70 -2.90 9.73
CA GLN A 24 -5.75 -4.28 10.26
C GLN A 24 -7.13 -4.95 10.25
N GLY A 25 -8.17 -4.33 9.69
CA GLY A 25 -9.49 -4.93 9.59
C GLY A 25 -9.99 -4.94 8.15
N VAL A 26 -10.08 -6.12 7.54
CA VAL A 26 -10.72 -6.39 6.23
C VAL A 26 -9.87 -6.05 4.99
N PHE A 27 -8.66 -6.63 4.88
CA PHE A 27 -8.03 -6.88 3.58
C PHE A 27 -8.73 -8.07 2.86
N LYS A 28 -10.04 -7.97 2.65
CA LYS A 28 -10.62 -8.57 1.45
C LYS A 28 -10.14 -7.65 0.32
N MET A 29 -9.06 -8.01 -0.38
CA MET A 29 -8.47 -7.22 -1.49
C MET A 29 -9.57 -6.67 -2.36
N ARG A 30 -9.86 -5.40 -2.13
CA ARG A 30 -10.90 -4.68 -2.82
C ARG A 30 -10.11 -3.85 -3.82
N LEU A 31 -10.01 -4.33 -5.05
CA LEU A 31 -9.31 -3.70 -6.19
C LEU A 31 -9.27 -2.17 -6.06
N LEU A 32 -8.06 -1.60 -6.06
CA LEU A 32 -7.86 -0.15 -5.97
C LEU A 32 -8.20 0.51 -7.30
N THR A 33 -9.40 1.08 -7.39
CA THR A 33 -9.76 1.94 -8.53
C THR A 33 -9.20 3.33 -8.35
N THR A 34 -9.05 4.06 -9.45
CA THR A 34 -8.64 5.47 -9.49
C THR A 34 -9.43 6.34 -8.50
N ARG A 35 -10.77 6.18 -8.45
CA ARG A 35 -11.63 6.93 -7.51
C ARG A 35 -11.28 6.67 -6.04
N ARG A 36 -10.89 5.44 -5.70
CA ARG A 36 -10.53 5.07 -4.33
C ARG A 36 -9.15 5.58 -3.95
N ILE A 37 -8.21 5.57 -4.89
CA ILE A 37 -6.89 6.19 -4.71
C ILE A 37 -7.07 7.68 -4.46
N VAL A 38 -7.88 8.35 -5.28
CA VAL A 38 -8.19 9.78 -5.12
C VAL A 38 -8.87 10.07 -3.79
N ALA A 39 -9.90 9.29 -3.42
CA ALA A 39 -10.56 9.45 -2.12
C ALA A 39 -9.58 9.26 -0.96
N ALA A 40 -8.74 8.22 -1.00
CA ALA A 40 -7.73 8.00 0.03
C ALA A 40 -6.70 9.13 0.12
N LEU A 41 -6.32 9.75 -1.01
CA LEU A 41 -5.46 10.93 -1.01
C LEU A 41 -6.17 12.15 -0.42
N MET A 42 -7.43 12.36 -0.78
CA MET A 42 -8.22 13.47 -0.24
C MET A 42 -8.39 13.33 1.28
N ASP A 43 -8.69 12.12 1.76
CA ASP A 43 -8.83 11.83 3.18
C ASP A 43 -7.49 11.98 3.94
N ARG A 44 -6.38 11.49 3.37
CA ARG A 44 -5.06 11.52 4.03
C ARG A 44 -4.50 12.93 4.18
N TYR A 45 -4.80 13.82 3.25
CA TYR A 45 -4.29 15.19 3.21
C TYR A 45 -5.34 16.25 3.56
N ASP A 46 -6.52 15.84 4.03
CA ASP A 46 -7.64 16.73 4.38
C ASP A 46 -8.02 17.69 3.25
N ILE A 47 -8.11 17.16 2.03
CA ILE A 47 -8.40 17.93 0.83
C ILE A 47 -9.88 17.76 0.47
N GLU A 48 -10.66 18.83 0.65
CA GLU A 48 -12.08 18.83 0.29
C GLU A 48 -12.33 19.13 -1.19
N THR A 49 -11.35 19.76 -1.87
CA THR A 49 -11.56 20.30 -3.22
C THR A 49 -10.75 19.57 -4.29
N LYS A 50 -11.36 19.39 -5.47
CA LYS A 50 -10.69 18.84 -6.67
C LYS A 50 -9.47 19.67 -7.08
N TYR A 51 -9.50 20.96 -6.78
CA TYR A 51 -8.38 21.86 -7.04
C TYR A 51 -7.19 21.59 -6.12
N GLY A 52 -7.43 21.31 -4.83
CA GLY A 52 -6.38 20.87 -3.91
C GLY A 52 -5.72 19.56 -4.36
N LEU A 53 -6.53 18.60 -4.82
CA LEU A 53 -6.03 17.34 -5.38
C LEU A 53 -5.16 17.59 -6.64
N ALA A 54 -5.62 18.47 -7.53
CA ALA A 54 -4.88 18.83 -8.73
C ALA A 54 -3.50 19.42 -8.40
N LYS A 55 -3.41 20.27 -7.37
CA LYS A 55 -2.14 20.81 -6.88
C LYS A 55 -1.23 19.72 -6.30
N LEU A 56 -1.78 18.86 -5.46
CA LEU A 56 -1.02 17.78 -4.80
C LEU A 56 -0.34 16.87 -5.83
N LEU A 57 -1.06 16.47 -6.89
CA LEU A 57 -0.52 15.57 -7.93
C LEU A 57 0.16 16.32 -9.09
N SER A 58 0.13 17.66 -9.08
CA SER A 58 0.63 18.52 -10.15
C SER A 58 -0.03 18.23 -11.51
N VAL A 59 -1.36 18.12 -11.53
CA VAL A 59 -2.16 17.91 -12.74
C VAL A 59 -3.09 19.08 -13.01
N SER A 60 -3.66 19.12 -14.22
CA SER A 60 -4.69 20.11 -14.54
C SER A 60 -5.95 19.87 -13.72
N HIS A 61 -6.69 20.94 -13.40
CA HIS A 61 -7.97 20.83 -12.72
C HIS A 61 -8.98 19.96 -13.51
N LYS A 62 -8.92 20.01 -14.84
CA LYS A 62 -9.73 19.14 -15.73
C LYS A 62 -9.40 17.66 -15.51
N THR A 63 -8.13 17.31 -15.40
CA THR A 63 -7.69 15.93 -15.15
C THR A 63 -8.21 15.43 -13.80
N ALA A 64 -8.06 16.23 -12.73
CA ALA A 64 -8.58 15.89 -11.41
C ALA A 64 -10.10 15.72 -11.41
N ARG A 65 -10.83 16.61 -12.11
CA ARG A 65 -12.28 16.51 -12.31
C ARG A 65 -12.66 15.21 -13.02
N ASN A 66 -11.94 14.82 -14.07
CA ASN A 66 -12.21 13.60 -14.83
C ASN A 66 -12.07 12.33 -13.97
N TRP A 67 -11.16 12.31 -13.00
CA TRP A 67 -11.01 11.17 -12.09
C TRP A 67 -12.16 11.08 -11.09
N VAL A 68 -12.57 12.22 -10.51
CA VAL A 68 -13.63 12.27 -9.51
C VAL A 68 -15.01 12.08 -10.14
N ASP A 69 -15.37 12.93 -11.11
CA ASP A 69 -16.71 13.01 -11.67
C ASP A 69 -16.94 11.95 -12.75
N GLU A 70 -16.05 11.87 -13.73
CA GLU A 70 -16.22 11.00 -14.91
C GLU A 70 -15.73 9.56 -14.66
N GLY A 71 -14.97 9.33 -13.60
CA GLY A 71 -14.39 8.02 -13.30
C GLY A 71 -13.36 7.57 -14.35
N ARG A 72 -12.66 8.52 -14.98
CA ARG A 72 -11.52 8.22 -15.86
C ARG A 72 -10.38 7.60 -15.06
N THR A 73 -9.60 6.75 -15.72
CA THR A 73 -8.45 6.11 -15.08
C THR A 73 -7.26 7.07 -15.00
N MET A 74 -6.49 6.96 -13.92
CA MET A 74 -5.25 7.69 -13.72
C MET A 74 -4.14 7.19 -14.66
N ASP A 75 -3.23 8.08 -15.08
CA ASP A 75 -2.04 7.73 -15.85
C ASP A 75 -0.91 7.19 -14.96
N ASP A 76 0.03 6.45 -15.53
CA ASP A 76 1.07 5.72 -14.79
C ASP A 76 2.00 6.66 -14.01
N ASN A 77 2.33 7.82 -14.58
CA ASN A 77 3.13 8.85 -13.89
C ASN A 77 2.43 9.40 -12.64
N GLN A 78 1.10 9.54 -12.68
CA GLN A 78 0.30 10.02 -11.56
C GLN A 78 0.06 8.90 -10.55
N ALA A 79 -0.05 7.66 -11.02
CA ALA A 79 -0.11 6.47 -10.20
C ALA A 79 1.14 6.31 -9.33
N LYS A 80 2.33 6.58 -9.89
CA LYS A 80 3.59 6.56 -9.13
C LYS A 80 3.56 7.56 -7.98
N LYS A 81 3.24 8.82 -8.26
CA LYS A 81 3.12 9.85 -7.22
C LYS A 81 2.06 9.49 -6.17
N ALA A 82 0.90 8.99 -6.59
CA ALA A 82 -0.16 8.58 -5.69
C ALA A 82 0.28 7.41 -4.79
N ALA A 83 1.02 6.44 -5.34
CA ALA A 83 1.59 5.33 -4.58
C ALA A 83 2.58 5.82 -3.53
N GLU A 84 3.51 6.71 -3.90
CA GLU A 84 4.47 7.32 -2.97
C GLU A 84 3.78 8.10 -1.84
N LEU A 85 2.76 8.91 -2.17
CA LEU A 85 2.00 9.70 -1.18
C LEU A 85 1.15 8.83 -0.25
N LEU A 86 0.64 7.71 -0.75
CA LEU A 86 -0.15 6.76 0.04
C LEU A 86 0.68 5.69 0.73
N ASP A 87 2.00 5.68 0.56
CA ASP A 87 2.90 4.62 1.04
C ASP A 87 2.41 3.22 0.58
N LEU A 88 1.98 3.16 -0.68
CA LEU A 88 1.54 1.95 -1.35
C LEU A 88 2.62 1.49 -2.32
N ASP A 89 2.64 0.18 -2.53
CA ASP A 89 3.52 -0.46 -3.49
C ASP A 89 3.11 -0.10 -4.92
N TYR A 90 4.05 0.43 -5.71
CA TYR A 90 3.77 1.01 -7.02
C TYR A 90 3.27 -0.06 -8.01
N GLU A 91 3.89 -1.23 -8.00
CA GLU A 91 3.55 -2.37 -8.82
C GLU A 91 2.11 -2.82 -8.59
N TYR A 92 1.68 -2.87 -7.32
CA TYR A 92 0.30 -3.19 -6.97
C TYR A 92 -0.69 -2.16 -7.50
N VAL A 93 -0.38 -0.87 -7.37
CA VAL A 93 -1.21 0.22 -7.89
C VAL A 93 -1.33 0.13 -9.41
N LEU A 94 -0.23 -0.14 -10.12
CA LEU A 94 -0.25 -0.32 -11.57
C LEU A 94 -1.11 -1.50 -12.01
N ILE A 95 -0.98 -2.66 -11.34
CA ILE A 95 -1.79 -3.85 -11.64
C ILE A 95 -3.28 -3.50 -11.48
N CYS A 96 -3.65 -2.81 -10.39
CA CYS A 96 -5.03 -2.40 -10.16
C CYS A 96 -5.56 -1.43 -11.22
N LEU A 97 -4.77 -0.44 -11.63
CA LEU A 97 -5.15 0.50 -12.67
C LEU A 97 -5.30 -0.18 -14.02
N GLN A 98 -4.40 -1.08 -14.38
CA GLN A 98 -4.46 -1.78 -15.65
C GLN A 98 -5.65 -2.75 -15.72
N LEU A 99 -6.01 -3.36 -14.60
CA LEU A 99 -7.25 -4.13 -14.48
C LEU A 99 -8.48 -3.22 -14.66
N GLU A 100 -8.46 -2.01 -14.09
CA GLU A 100 -9.51 -1.01 -14.29
C GLU A 100 -9.64 -0.57 -15.76
N ARG A 101 -8.53 -0.30 -16.46
CA ARG A 101 -8.53 0.04 -17.89
C ARG A 101 -9.06 -1.11 -18.75
N SER A 102 -8.75 -2.34 -18.36
CA SER A 102 -9.13 -3.55 -19.09
C SER A 102 -10.59 -3.94 -18.91
N LYS A 103 -11.42 -3.17 -18.19
CA LYS A 103 -12.84 -3.48 -17.95
C LYS A 103 -13.65 -3.78 -19.21
N LYS A 104 -13.32 -3.14 -20.33
CA LYS A 104 -13.99 -3.34 -21.62
C LYS A 104 -13.50 -4.55 -22.42
N ASN A 105 -12.34 -5.11 -22.08
CA ASN A 105 -11.76 -6.27 -22.77
C ASN A 105 -11.70 -7.47 -21.80
N PRO A 106 -12.61 -8.46 -21.93
CA PRO A 106 -12.71 -9.57 -20.97
C PRO A 106 -11.48 -10.49 -21.00
N ALA A 107 -10.79 -10.64 -22.14
CA ALA A 107 -9.58 -11.44 -22.22
C ALA A 107 -8.42 -10.78 -21.44
N ALA A 108 -8.22 -9.48 -21.65
CA ALA A 108 -7.22 -8.71 -20.90
C ALA A 108 -7.56 -8.66 -19.41
N MET A 109 -8.83 -8.42 -19.05
CA MET A 109 -9.27 -8.41 -17.65
C MET A 109 -8.93 -9.74 -16.94
N ARG A 110 -9.18 -10.88 -17.58
CA ARG A 110 -8.84 -12.20 -17.01
C ARG A 110 -7.34 -12.37 -16.78
N ALA A 111 -6.51 -11.91 -17.71
CA ALA A 111 -5.05 -11.96 -17.57
C ALA A 111 -4.57 -11.10 -16.40
N TRP A 112 -5.01 -9.83 -16.34
CA TRP A 112 -4.64 -8.92 -15.26
C TRP A 112 -5.15 -9.36 -13.89
N LYS A 113 -6.34 -9.98 -13.85
CA LYS A 113 -6.87 -10.55 -12.61
C LYS A 113 -5.96 -11.67 -12.08
N LYS A 114 -5.50 -12.59 -12.95
CA LYS A 114 -4.54 -13.64 -12.54
C LYS A 114 -3.24 -13.05 -12.01
N ILE A 115 -2.73 -12.00 -12.65
CA ILE A 115 -1.51 -11.31 -12.21
C ILE A 115 -1.72 -10.69 -10.82
N ALA A 116 -2.87 -10.05 -10.58
CA ALA A 116 -3.23 -9.53 -9.26
C ALA A 116 -3.27 -10.65 -8.21
N ASP A 117 -3.99 -11.74 -8.51
CA ASP A 117 -4.10 -12.88 -7.59
C ASP A 117 -2.73 -13.51 -7.24
N LEU A 118 -1.79 -13.55 -8.19
CA LEU A 118 -0.41 -14.04 -7.98
C LEU A 118 0.45 -13.05 -7.16
N TRP A 119 0.26 -11.74 -7.37
CA TRP A 119 0.96 -10.70 -6.62
C TRP A 119 0.66 -10.81 -5.13
N ASP A 120 -0.60 -11.07 -4.79
CA ASP A 120 -1.05 -11.23 -3.41
C ASP A 120 -0.52 -12.52 -2.78
N GLY A 121 -0.48 -13.63 -3.52
CA GLY A 121 0.11 -14.89 -3.04
C GLY A 121 1.62 -14.79 -2.77
N SER A 122 2.35 -14.02 -3.58
CA SER A 122 3.81 -13.89 -3.47
C SER A 122 4.26 -13.15 -2.21
N LYS A 123 3.51 -12.12 -1.79
CA LYS A 123 3.82 -11.37 -0.56
C LYS A 123 3.56 -12.19 0.70
N VAL A 124 2.51 -13.01 0.70
CA VAL A 124 2.20 -13.89 1.84
C VAL A 124 3.25 -15.00 1.96
N ALA A 125 3.72 -15.56 0.84
CA ALA A 125 4.78 -16.59 0.85
C ALA A 125 6.12 -16.07 1.39
N LEU A 126 6.51 -14.84 1.03
CA LEU A 126 7.73 -14.20 1.54
C LEU A 126 7.69 -13.96 3.06
N ILE A 127 6.54 -13.52 3.58
CA ILE A 127 6.37 -13.31 5.03
C ILE A 127 6.41 -14.65 5.78
N ALA A 128 5.76 -15.70 5.24
CA ALA A 128 5.74 -17.02 5.87
C ALA A 128 7.13 -17.67 5.96
N LEU A 129 8.03 -17.39 5.00
CA LEU A 129 9.39 -17.94 5.02
C LEU A 129 10.28 -17.30 6.11
N ILE A 130 10.03 -16.04 6.45
CA ILE A 130 10.79 -15.30 7.47
C ILE A 130 10.24 -15.57 8.87
N SER A 131 8.95 -15.93 8.98
CA SER A 131 8.30 -16.22 10.27
C SER A 131 8.44 -17.67 10.74
N ALA A 132 9.19 -18.53 10.04
CA ALA A 132 9.53 -19.84 10.59
C ALA A 132 10.59 -19.63 11.68
N PRO A 133 10.27 -19.74 12.98
CA PRO A 133 11.32 -19.79 13.98
C PRO A 133 12.16 -21.03 13.65
N ALA A 134 13.44 -20.82 13.34
CA ALA A 134 14.42 -21.88 13.43
C ALA A 134 14.48 -22.31 14.91
N ILE A 135 13.60 -23.24 15.31
CA ILE A 135 13.73 -23.99 16.56
C ILE A 135 14.81 -25.06 16.31
N ALA A 136 16.03 -24.59 16.13
CA ALA A 136 17.26 -25.34 16.14
C ALA A 136 18.29 -24.31 16.64
N SER A 137 18.73 -24.29 17.89
CA SER A 137 19.30 -25.40 18.62
C SER A 137 19.42 -25.00 20.10
N PHE A 138 18.73 -25.67 21.01
CA PHE A 138 19.07 -25.65 22.44
C PHE A 138 18.72 -27.02 23.06
N VAL A 139 19.33 -28.08 22.54
CA VAL A 139 19.44 -29.34 23.26
C VAL A 139 20.80 -29.31 23.92
N GLY A 140 20.83 -28.80 25.16
CA GLY A 140 21.97 -28.95 26.05
C GLY A 140 22.20 -30.44 26.30
N SER A 141 23.44 -30.89 26.12
CA SER A 141 23.88 -32.23 26.48
C SER A 141 23.78 -32.42 28.00
N PRO A 142 23.15 -33.49 28.51
CA PRO A 142 23.27 -33.83 29.92
C PRO A 142 24.64 -34.47 30.16
N THR A 143 25.54 -33.77 30.84
CA THR A 143 26.68 -34.43 31.49
C THR A 143 26.21 -34.98 32.83
N PRO A 144 26.24 -36.30 33.08
CA PRO A 144 26.10 -36.83 34.43
C PRO A 144 27.40 -36.61 35.20
N PHE A 145 27.29 -35.87 36.32
CA PHE A 145 28.26 -35.89 37.40
C PHE A 145 28.07 -37.18 38.22
N SER A 146 29.21 -37.69 38.70
CA SER A 146 29.43 -38.79 39.66
C SER A 146 29.44 -40.20 39.09
#